data_AF-A0A973GF87-F1
#
_entry.id   AF-A0A973GF87-F1
#
_cell.length_a   1.000
_cell.length_b   1.000
_cell.length_c   1.000
_cell.angle_alpha   90.00
_cell.angle_beta   90.00
_cell.angle_gamma   90.00
#
_symmetry.space_group_name_H-M   'P 1'
#
loop_
_entity.id
_entity.type
_entity.pdbx_description
1 polymer ?
#
loop_
_entity_poly.entity_id
_entity_poly.type
_entity_poly.pdbx_seq_one_letter_code
_entity_poly.pdbx_strand_id
1 'polypeptide(L)'
;MALPARAQIDVTTLLATLTLDEKVSLLDGGDFWHTTAVERVDLPAIMVSDGPHGLRMQPEDGDHLGLATSVPATCFPPAAGLASSWDVALLGRVGQALGRECRAAGVSVLLGPGVNMKRSPLCGRSFEYFS
;
A
#
# COMPACT_ATOMS: atom_id res chain seq x y z
N MET A 1 20.94 -6.57 -8.62
CA MET A 1 20.29 -6.40 -9.94
C MET A 1 19.54 -5.07 -9.90
N ALA A 2 19.96 -4.08 -10.70
CA ALA A 2 19.22 -2.81 -10.78
C ALA A 2 17.85 -3.10 -11.42
N LEU A 3 16.78 -2.61 -10.80
CA LEU A 3 15.45 -2.67 -11.41
C LEU A 3 15.52 -1.91 -12.75
N PRO A 4 14.87 -2.41 -13.83
CA PRO A 4 14.81 -1.68 -15.08
C PRO A 4 14.24 -0.28 -14.84
N ALA A 5 14.74 0.71 -15.59
CA ALA A 5 14.17 2.05 -15.59
C ALA A 5 12.67 1.93 -15.91
N ARG A 6 11.81 2.43 -15.01
CA ARG A 6 10.36 2.42 -15.23
C ARG A 6 10.08 3.14 -16.55
N ALA A 7 9.52 2.43 -17.52
CA ALA A 7 8.89 3.10 -18.65
C ALA A 7 7.80 4.02 -18.07
N GLN A 8 7.91 5.31 -18.37
CA GLN A 8 6.93 6.28 -17.92
C GLN A 8 5.62 5.98 -18.67
N ILE A 9 4.56 5.63 -17.92
CA ILE A 9 3.24 5.40 -18.50
C ILE A 9 2.66 6.77 -18.88
N ASP A 10 2.40 6.97 -20.17
CA ASP A 10 1.56 8.07 -20.64
C ASP A 10 0.09 7.68 -20.42
N VAL A 11 -0.47 8.18 -19.32
CA VAL A 11 -1.84 7.89 -18.90
C VAL A 11 -2.86 8.35 -19.94
N THR A 12 -2.65 9.51 -20.58
CA THR A 12 -3.60 10.04 -21.56
C THR A 12 -3.63 9.17 -22.82
N THR A 13 -2.45 8.79 -23.31
CA THR A 13 -2.34 7.89 -24.47
C THR A 13 -2.92 6.50 -24.14
N LEU A 14 -2.59 5.93 -22.99
CA LEU A 14 -3.12 4.62 -22.56
C LEU A 14 -4.65 4.65 -22.42
N LEU A 15 -5.22 5.66 -21.77
CA LEU A 15 -6.68 5.77 -21.62
C LEU A 15 -7.41 5.89 -22.97
N ALA A 16 -6.77 6.44 -23.99
CA ALA A 16 -7.34 6.52 -25.34
C ALA A 16 -7.36 5.16 -26.06
N THR A 17 -6.47 4.23 -25.70
CA THR A 17 -6.42 2.89 -26.33
C THR A 17 -7.33 1.87 -25.65
N LEU A 18 -7.79 2.13 -24.42
CA LEU A 18 -8.69 1.23 -23.68
C LEU A 18 -10.11 1.24 -24.23
N THR A 19 -10.73 0.06 -24.27
CA THR A 19 -12.17 -0.10 -24.51
C THR A 19 -12.97 0.43 -23.31
N LEU A 20 -14.28 0.59 -23.47
CA LEU A 20 -15.14 0.97 -22.35
C LEU A 20 -15.10 -0.09 -21.24
N ASP A 21 -15.16 -1.38 -21.61
CA ASP A 21 -15.17 -2.48 -20.65
C ASP A 21 -13.86 -2.55 -19.85
N GLU A 22 -12.71 -2.33 -20.50
CA GLU A 22 -11.41 -2.26 -19.81
C GLU A 22 -11.30 -1.04 -18.90
N LYS A 23 -11.92 0.10 -19.26
CA LYS A 23 -11.99 1.27 -18.37
C LYS A 23 -12.84 0.96 -17.13
N VAL A 24 -13.96 0.26 -17.32
CA VAL A 24 -14.84 -0.13 -16.22
C VAL A 24 -14.16 -1.15 -15.31
N SER A 25 -13.43 -2.12 -15.87
CA SER A 25 -12.74 -3.15 -15.07
C SER A 25 -11.65 -2.58 -14.15
N LEU A 26 -11.01 -1.47 -14.55
CA LEU A 26 -10.02 -0.75 -13.73
C LEU A 26 -10.61 0.03 -12.54
N LEU A 27 -11.94 0.10 -12.41
CA LEU A 27 -12.61 0.78 -11.29
C LEU A 27 -12.79 -0.11 -10.05
N ASP A 28 -12.44 -1.39 -10.16
CA ASP A 28 -12.52 -2.36 -9.06
C ASP A 28 -11.18 -3.09 -8.87
N GLY A 29 -11.01 -3.72 -7.71
CA GLY A 29 -9.91 -4.64 -7.46
C GLY A 29 -10.06 -5.89 -8.32
N GLY A 30 -8.93 -6.43 -8.81
CA GLY A 30 -8.90 -7.74 -9.44
C GLY A 30 -9.08 -8.85 -8.41
N ASP A 31 -8.54 -8.62 -7.20
CA ASP A 31 -8.81 -9.41 -6.00
C ASP A 31 -8.70 -8.50 -4.76
N PHE A 32 -8.60 -9.09 -3.57
CA PHE A 32 -8.53 -8.35 -2.31
C PHE A 32 -7.28 -7.44 -2.17
N TRP A 33 -6.17 -7.82 -2.80
CA TRP A 33 -4.87 -7.15 -2.70
C TRP A 33 -4.31 -6.66 -4.03
N HIS A 34 -4.96 -6.92 -5.16
CA HIS A 34 -4.48 -6.53 -6.48
C HIS A 34 -5.48 -5.67 -7.24
N THR A 35 -4.96 -4.70 -8.00
CA THR A 35 -5.76 -4.00 -9.03
C THR A 35 -6.05 -4.92 -10.21
N THR A 36 -7.06 -4.59 -11.01
CA THR A 36 -7.32 -5.29 -12.26
C THR A 36 -6.18 -5.09 -13.28
N ALA A 37 -5.74 -6.16 -13.92
CA ALA A 37 -4.81 -6.13 -15.06
C ALA A 37 -5.57 -5.90 -16.38
N VAL A 38 -4.89 -5.37 -17.39
CA VAL A 38 -5.38 -5.32 -18.78
C VAL A 38 -4.28 -5.82 -19.71
N GLU A 39 -4.29 -7.12 -20.02
CA GLU A 39 -3.23 -7.81 -20.75
C GLU A 39 -3.06 -7.28 -22.17
N ARG A 40 -4.14 -6.88 -22.84
CA ARG A 40 -4.11 -6.39 -24.22
C ARG A 40 -3.19 -5.18 -24.42
N VAL A 41 -3.02 -4.37 -23.37
CA VAL A 41 -2.18 -3.16 -23.39
C VAL A 41 -0.97 -3.28 -22.46
N ASP A 42 -0.62 -4.52 -22.05
CA ASP A 42 0.48 -4.80 -21.14
C ASP A 42 0.41 -4.00 -19.82
N LEU A 43 -0.80 -3.78 -19.29
CA LEU A 43 -1.00 -3.13 -18.00
C LEU A 43 -1.08 -4.19 -16.88
N PRO A 44 -0.04 -4.36 -16.06
CA PRO A 44 -0.05 -5.37 -15.01
C PRO A 44 -0.93 -4.95 -13.83
N ALA A 45 -1.47 -5.95 -13.13
CA ALA A 45 -2.00 -5.76 -11.78
C ALA A 45 -0.87 -5.31 -10.84
N ILE A 46 -1.19 -4.43 -9.90
CA ILE A 46 -0.27 -4.05 -8.82
C ILE A 46 -0.81 -4.51 -7.48
N MET A 47 0.09 -4.96 -6.61
CA MET A 47 -0.26 -5.34 -5.25
C MET A 47 -0.33 -4.10 -4.34
N VAL A 48 -1.39 -4.04 -3.54
CA VAL A 48 -1.57 -3.15 -2.40
C VAL A 48 -1.53 -3.97 -1.11
N SER A 49 -1.09 -3.37 0.00
CA SER A 49 -1.00 -4.09 1.28
C SER A 49 -1.08 -3.12 2.46
N ASP A 50 -1.61 -3.58 3.59
CA ASP A 50 -1.53 -2.87 4.86
C ASP A 50 -0.07 -2.74 5.34
N GLY A 51 0.28 -1.82 6.24
CA GLY A 51 -0.53 -0.73 6.75
C GLY A 51 0.31 0.40 7.35
N PRO A 52 -0.30 1.29 8.17
CA PRO A 52 0.28 2.59 8.52
C PRO A 52 1.55 2.55 9.39
N HIS A 53 1.86 1.42 10.03
CA HIS A 53 3.02 1.27 10.93
C HIS A 53 3.77 -0.06 10.72
N GLY A 54 3.76 -0.57 9.49
CA GLY A 54 4.47 -1.80 9.11
C GLY A 54 3.81 -2.47 7.93
N LEU A 55 4.60 -3.15 7.10
CA LEU A 55 4.08 -3.96 6.00
C LEU A 55 3.41 -5.23 6.54
N ARG A 56 2.22 -5.56 6.05
CA ARG A 56 1.47 -6.78 6.35
C ARG A 56 1.03 -7.44 5.04
N MET A 57 1.97 -8.16 4.42
CA MET A 57 1.73 -8.88 3.19
C MET A 57 1.56 -10.38 3.49
N GLN A 58 0.45 -10.94 3.04
CA GLN A 58 0.18 -12.38 3.13
C GLN A 58 0.79 -13.08 1.90
N PRO A 59 1.49 -14.21 2.10
CA PRO A 59 1.87 -15.07 0.97
C PRO A 59 0.62 -15.65 0.29
N GLU A 60 0.74 -16.02 -0.99
CA GLU A 60 -0.39 -16.48 -1.85
C GLU A 60 -1.17 -17.67 -1.28
N ASP A 61 -0.57 -18.48 -0.40
CA ASP A 61 -1.21 -19.61 0.29
C ASP A 61 -1.97 -19.21 1.58
N GLY A 62 -2.09 -17.92 1.88
CA GLY A 62 -2.68 -17.41 3.10
C GLY A 62 -4.21 -17.31 3.05
N ASP A 63 -4.90 -17.69 4.13
CA ASP A 63 -6.34 -17.44 4.23
C ASP A 63 -6.64 -15.93 4.25
N HIS A 64 -7.67 -15.53 3.53
CA HIS A 64 -8.16 -14.15 3.50
C HIS A 64 -8.75 -13.69 4.85
N LEU A 65 -8.69 -14.51 5.91
CA LEU A 65 -9.20 -14.23 7.26
C LEU A 65 -8.16 -13.59 8.17
N GLY A 66 -6.90 -13.47 7.74
CA GLY A 66 -5.85 -12.86 8.56
C GLY A 66 -5.23 -13.81 9.59
N LEU A 67 -5.53 -15.11 9.51
CA LEU A 67 -4.94 -16.14 10.35
C LEU A 67 -3.63 -16.69 9.78
N ALA A 68 -3.37 -16.43 8.51
CA ALA A 68 -2.12 -16.79 7.84
C ALA A 68 -0.94 -15.91 8.27
N THR A 69 0.25 -16.50 8.23
CA THR A 69 1.51 -15.82 8.55
C THR A 69 1.83 -14.73 7.53
N SER A 70 2.01 -13.49 7.99
CA SER A 70 2.57 -12.40 7.18
C SER A 70 4.02 -12.68 6.85
N VAL A 71 4.51 -12.19 5.71
CA VAL A 71 5.95 -12.07 5.47
C VAL A 71 6.57 -11.25 6.61
N PRO A 72 7.77 -11.63 7.11
CA PRO A 72 8.44 -10.87 8.15
C PRO A 72 8.70 -9.42 7.71
N ALA A 73 8.27 -8.48 8.54
CA ALA A 73 8.41 -7.04 8.33
C ALA A 73 8.65 -6.31 9.65
N THR A 74 9.15 -5.08 9.60
CA THR A 74 9.36 -4.29 10.80
C THR A 74 8.01 -3.75 11.29
N CYS A 75 7.66 -4.04 12.54
CA CYS A 75 6.55 -3.40 13.23
C CYS A 75 7.03 -2.10 13.87
N PHE A 76 6.73 -0.96 13.24
CA PHE A 76 7.08 0.36 13.77
C PHE A 76 6.09 0.78 14.87
N PRO A 77 6.47 1.73 15.75
CA PRO A 77 5.53 2.33 16.67
C PRO A 77 4.32 2.90 15.91
N PRO A 78 3.07 2.71 16.39
CA PRO A 78 1.89 3.32 15.77
C PRO A 78 1.95 4.85 15.76
N ALA A 79 1.15 5.47 14.90
CA ALA A 79 1.18 6.91 14.67
C ALA A 79 0.95 7.75 15.95
N ALA A 80 0.17 7.25 16.92
CA ALA A 80 0.02 7.93 18.21
C ALA A 80 1.34 8.06 18.98
N GLY A 81 2.21 7.05 18.89
CA GLY A 81 3.56 7.08 19.47
C GLY A 81 4.52 7.91 18.62
N LEU A 82 4.52 7.71 17.30
CA LEU A 82 5.41 8.47 16.40
C LEU A 82 5.11 9.98 16.42
N ALA A 83 3.85 10.39 16.46
CA ALA A 83 3.45 11.80 16.59
C ALA A 83 4.02 12.44 17.84
N SER A 84 4.10 11.69 18.94
CA SER A 84 4.62 12.16 20.22
C SER A 84 6.13 12.47 20.18
N SER A 85 6.85 12.06 19.13
CA SER A 85 8.25 12.46 18.92
C SER A 85 8.42 13.90 18.45
N TRP A 86 7.39 14.46 17.79
CA TRP A 86 7.47 15.75 17.09
C TRP A 86 8.67 15.87 16.11
N ASP A 87 9.19 14.75 15.61
CA ASP A 87 10.35 14.69 14.72
C ASP A 87 9.96 14.27 13.29
N VAL A 88 9.78 15.26 12.41
CA VAL A 88 9.43 15.03 10.99
C VAL A 88 10.53 14.26 10.26
N ALA A 89 11.81 14.46 10.62
CA ALA A 89 12.91 13.73 9.99
C ALA A 89 12.89 12.25 10.39
N LEU A 90 12.54 11.93 11.63
CA LEU A 90 12.29 10.55 12.06
C LEU A 90 11.15 9.91 11.27
N LEU A 91 10.00 10.59 11.13
CA LEU A 91 8.88 10.09 10.33
C LEU A 91 9.30 9.85 8.86
N GLY A 92 10.10 10.74 8.29
CA GLY A 92 10.68 10.56 6.96
C GLY A 92 11.55 9.30 6.85
N ARG A 93 12.39 9.01 7.86
CA ARG A 93 13.19 7.77 7.90
C ARG A 93 12.34 6.52 8.03
N VAL A 94 11.27 6.56 8.83
CA VAL A 94 10.29 5.47 8.95
C VAL A 94 9.61 5.22 7.60
N GLY A 95 9.12 6.26 6.93
CA GLY A 95 8.50 6.14 5.60
C GLY A 95 9.43 5.55 4.55
N GLN A 96 10.72 5.95 4.55
CA GLN A 96 11.71 5.35 3.67
C GLN A 96 11.98 3.86 3.99
N ALA A 97 11.97 3.49 5.27
CA ALA A 97 12.12 2.09 5.68
C ALA A 97 10.93 1.24 5.21
N LEU A 98 9.71 1.70 5.44
CA LEU A 98 8.49 1.08 4.94
C LEU A 98 8.52 0.91 3.41
N GLY A 99 8.90 1.96 2.67
CA GLY A 99 9.01 1.89 1.20
C GLY A 99 10.05 0.87 0.71
N ARG A 100 11.16 0.69 1.45
CA ARG A 100 12.16 -0.35 1.14
C ARG A 100 11.59 -1.75 1.36
N GLU A 101 10.85 -1.98 2.45
CA GLU A 101 10.20 -3.26 2.73
C GLU A 101 9.13 -3.58 1.69
N CYS A 102 8.27 -2.62 1.33
CA CYS A 102 7.26 -2.79 0.29
C CYS A 102 7.89 -3.19 -1.05
N ARG A 103 8.94 -2.45 -1.47
CA ARG A 103 9.65 -2.76 -2.71
C ARG A 103 10.30 -4.14 -2.69
N ALA A 104 10.86 -4.55 -1.56
CA ALA A 104 11.46 -5.88 -1.40
C ALA A 104 10.41 -7.00 -1.47
N ALA A 105 9.19 -6.73 -1.01
CA ALA A 105 8.06 -7.66 -1.04
C ALA A 105 7.19 -7.57 -2.30
N GLY A 106 7.54 -6.75 -3.29
CA GLY A 106 6.74 -6.58 -4.51
C GLY A 106 5.46 -5.76 -4.34
N VAL A 107 5.27 -5.10 -3.19
CA VAL A 107 4.11 -4.25 -2.91
C VAL A 107 4.31 -2.86 -3.52
N SER A 108 3.35 -2.44 -4.34
CA SER A 108 3.41 -1.14 -5.03
C SER A 108 2.79 -0.01 -4.23
N VAL A 109 1.77 -0.30 -3.41
CA VAL A 109 1.09 0.68 -2.56
C VAL A 109 0.94 0.14 -1.14
N LEU A 110 1.46 0.88 -0.17
CA LEU A 110 1.21 0.64 1.25
C LEU A 110 -0.01 1.45 1.68
N LEU A 111 -1.00 0.81 2.31
CA LEU A 111 -2.24 1.44 2.76
C LEU A 111 -2.00 2.22 4.06
N GLY A 112 -1.51 3.45 3.92
CA GLY A 112 -1.28 4.38 5.02
C GLY A 112 -0.62 5.68 4.56
N PRO A 113 -0.35 6.61 5.49
CA PRO A 113 -0.70 6.55 6.91
C PRO A 113 -2.17 6.89 7.19
N GLY A 114 -2.65 6.57 8.39
CA GLY A 114 -3.93 7.05 8.88
C GLY A 114 -3.83 8.48 9.42
N VAL A 115 -4.70 9.38 8.95
CA VAL A 115 -4.66 10.81 9.30
C VAL A 115 -6.01 11.34 9.81
N ASN A 116 -6.92 10.46 10.23
CA ASN A 116 -8.18 10.87 10.85
C ASN A 116 -7.92 11.55 12.20
N MET A 117 -8.73 12.54 12.55
CA MET A 117 -8.61 13.25 13.83
C MET A 117 -9.14 12.43 15.00
N LYS A 118 -8.44 12.46 16.14
CA LYS A 118 -8.90 11.86 17.40
C LYS A 118 -9.93 12.74 18.10
N ARG A 119 -11.12 12.88 17.49
CA ARG A 119 -12.23 13.67 18.06
C ARG A 119 -12.64 13.18 19.45
N SER A 120 -12.64 11.86 19.66
CA SER A 120 -12.99 11.22 20.91
C SER A 120 -11.90 10.20 21.27
N PRO A 121 -11.47 10.13 22.53
CA PRO A 121 -10.49 9.13 22.98
C PRO A 121 -11.04 7.69 22.90
N LEU A 122 -12.35 7.52 22.71
CA LEU A 122 -13.01 6.22 22.63
C LEU A 122 -12.93 5.58 21.22
N CYS A 123 -12.43 6.29 20.20
CA CYS A 123 -12.32 5.72 18.87
C CYS A 123 -11.26 4.61 18.84
N GLY A 124 -11.66 3.39 18.47
CA GLY A 124 -10.82 2.19 18.51
C GLY A 124 -9.58 2.23 17.59
N ARG A 125 -9.57 3.10 16.58
CA ARG A 125 -8.42 3.29 15.67
C ARG A 125 -7.55 4.49 16.05
N SER A 126 -7.79 5.14 17.18
CA SER A 126 -6.98 6.31 17.59
C SER A 126 -5.48 6.01 17.72
N PHE A 127 -5.08 4.76 17.93
CA PHE A 127 -3.68 4.37 18.03
C PHE A 127 -2.91 4.50 16.70
N GLU A 128 -3.57 4.28 15.56
CA GLU A 128 -2.99 4.35 14.21
C GLU A 128 -3.09 5.74 13.57
N TYR A 129 -3.72 6.70 14.24
CA TYR A 129 -3.78 8.11 13.82
C TYR A 129 -2.78 8.98 14.59
N PHE A 130 -2.32 10.07 13.98
CA PHE A 130 -1.31 10.95 14.59
C PHE A 130 -1.85 11.73 15.79
N SER A 131 -2.92 12.52 15.63
CA SER A 131 -3.43 13.43 16.67
C SER A 131 -4.95 13.61 16.68
#